data_AF-A0A6P2C433-F1
#
_entry.id   AF-A0A6P2C433-F1
#
_cell.length_a   1.000
_cell.length_b   1.000
_cell.length_c   1.000
_cell.angle_alpha   90.00
_cell.angle_beta   90.00
_cell.angle_gamma   90.00
#
_symmetry.space_group_name_H-M   'P 1'
#
loop_
_entity.id
_entity.type
_entity.pdbx_description
1 polymer ?
#
loop_
_entity_poly.entity_id
_entity_poly.type
_entity_poly.pdbx_seq_one_letter_code
_entity_poly.pdbx_strand_id
1 'polypeptide(L)'
;MGAQQATKLPMAAESKQPVPQEDATPGIADSRSGWWRAWRARFGVAEVSGTVAAAAGFAFGYLAAGSLLAAAGLATLCEAIGFYGCVGAKTAAAARRATAHLSGWRRMGAGTWHAVKEQLASCAAAEVLDFFLIRPGCMAGAAWLARPLPGGIWLGFAVGKVVADVAWYGMEAAARRGVARSLAAGRPATSCLRLEVARAVDSFGALAAAFPEVTAHYAVKANPHPQLLAGLHAAGCRFEVASWAEVRAVMKAGVDPSTVLFIHPVKLPADIACARKAGVWRFAADSETELEKIASYAPGPRCCCASTSGPAARWATRASSASSQARQSSLPGWPAHWA
;
A
#
# COMPACT_ATOMS: atom_id res chain seq x y z
N MET A 1 -33.06 57.30 -31.21
CA MET A 1 -33.94 56.46 -30.38
C MET A 1 -33.94 55.05 -30.95
N GLY A 2 -33.65 54.06 -30.09
CA GLY A 2 -33.59 52.62 -30.42
C GLY A 2 -32.29 52.22 -31.15
N ALA A 3 -31.59 51.15 -30.82
CA ALA A 3 -31.71 50.12 -29.80
C ALA A 3 -30.40 49.31 -29.86
N GLN A 4 -29.74 48.99 -28.76
CA GLN A 4 -28.94 47.75 -28.67
C GLN A 4 -29.08 47.16 -27.27
N GLN A 5 -29.73 46.00 -27.25
CA GLN A 5 -30.03 45.19 -26.08
C GLN A 5 -28.75 44.55 -25.53
N ALA A 6 -28.58 44.64 -24.22
CA ALA A 6 -27.57 43.90 -23.48
C ALA A 6 -28.00 42.44 -23.30
N THR A 7 -27.35 41.53 -24.00
CA THR A 7 -27.53 40.08 -23.83
C THR A 7 -26.68 39.62 -22.64
N LYS A 8 -27.32 39.45 -21.49
CA LYS A 8 -26.74 38.92 -20.26
C LYS A 8 -26.65 37.39 -20.38
N LEU A 9 -25.45 36.84 -20.57
CA LEU A 9 -25.20 35.40 -20.48
C LEU A 9 -25.26 34.96 -19.01
N PRO A 10 -26.00 33.89 -18.66
CA PRO A 10 -26.10 33.43 -17.28
C PRO A 10 -24.82 32.67 -16.85
N MET A 11 -24.32 33.01 -15.65
CA MET A 11 -23.30 32.23 -14.96
C MET A 11 -23.83 30.82 -14.71
N ALA A 12 -23.19 29.81 -15.32
CA ALA A 12 -23.41 28.42 -14.98
C ALA A 12 -22.91 28.20 -13.54
N ALA A 13 -23.84 27.87 -12.65
CA ALA A 13 -23.55 27.39 -11.30
C ALA A 13 -22.79 26.06 -11.42
N GLU A 14 -21.51 26.07 -11.05
CA GLU A 14 -20.66 24.90 -11.00
C GLU A 14 -21.16 23.99 -9.87
N SER A 15 -21.82 22.89 -10.23
CA SER A 15 -22.28 21.87 -9.30
C SER A 15 -21.06 21.17 -8.70
N LYS A 16 -20.74 21.49 -7.44
CA LYS A 16 -19.79 20.73 -6.62
C LYS A 16 -20.29 19.29 -6.51
N GLN A 17 -19.80 18.40 -7.35
CA GLN A 17 -19.89 16.97 -7.08
C GLN A 17 -18.94 16.64 -5.91
N PRO A 18 -19.41 15.95 -4.86
CA PRO A 18 -18.54 15.54 -3.77
C PRO A 18 -17.54 14.52 -4.30
N VAL A 19 -16.25 14.85 -4.18
CA VAL A 19 -15.15 13.93 -4.43
C VAL A 19 -15.31 12.74 -3.46
N PRO A 20 -15.22 11.48 -3.93
CA PRO A 20 -15.25 10.32 -3.05
C PRO A 20 -14.09 10.43 -2.05
N GLN A 21 -14.46 10.55 -0.78
CA GLN A 21 -13.54 10.63 0.33
C GLN A 21 -12.97 9.22 0.57
N GLU A 22 -11.91 8.85 -0.16
CA GLU A 22 -11.14 7.63 0.16
C GLU A 22 -10.33 7.87 1.44
N ASP A 23 -10.88 7.30 2.52
CA ASP A 23 -10.32 6.99 3.83
C ASP A 23 -8.94 7.58 4.18
N ALA A 24 -8.99 8.54 5.10
CA ALA A 24 -7.88 9.02 5.89
C ALA A 24 -7.04 7.85 6.46
N THR A 25 -5.72 7.98 6.37
CA THR A 25 -4.80 7.07 7.05
C THR A 25 -4.95 7.30 8.56
N PRO A 26 -5.22 6.27 9.38
CA PRO A 26 -5.58 6.47 10.77
C PRO A 26 -4.39 6.97 11.57
N GLY A 27 -4.53 8.18 12.12
CA GLY A 27 -3.83 8.58 13.33
C GLY A 27 -4.12 7.58 14.45
N ILE A 28 -3.25 7.57 15.44
CA ILE A 28 -3.23 6.65 16.58
C ILE A 28 -4.47 6.91 17.46
N ALA A 29 -5.66 6.46 17.03
CA ALA A 29 -6.90 6.39 17.80
C ALA A 29 -8.00 5.67 16.99
N ASP A 30 -7.99 4.34 17.02
CA ASP A 30 -9.14 3.43 17.24
C ASP A 30 -8.68 1.99 16.90
N SER A 31 -7.97 1.38 17.84
CA SER A 31 -7.28 0.10 17.65
C SER A 31 -8.24 -1.08 17.39
N ARG A 32 -9.55 -0.93 17.65
CA ARG A 32 -10.54 -1.99 17.44
C ARG A 32 -11.25 -1.90 16.10
N SER A 33 -11.68 -0.71 15.65
CA SER A 33 -12.37 -0.57 14.36
C SER A 33 -11.42 -0.73 13.17
N GLY A 34 -10.16 -0.31 13.32
CA GLY A 34 -9.10 -0.53 12.32
C GLY A 34 -8.72 -2.00 12.18
N TRP A 35 -8.64 -2.73 13.31
CA TRP A 35 -8.34 -4.15 13.30
C TRP A 35 -9.42 -4.95 12.58
N TRP A 36 -10.71 -4.67 12.85
CA TRP A 36 -11.80 -5.41 12.23
C TRP A 36 -11.88 -5.19 10.71
N ARG A 37 -11.67 -3.95 10.25
CA ARG A 37 -11.58 -3.64 8.81
C ARG A 37 -10.40 -4.36 8.16
N ALA A 38 -9.23 -4.35 8.81
CA ALA A 38 -8.03 -5.03 8.31
C ALA A 38 -8.22 -6.56 8.25
N TRP A 39 -8.84 -7.14 9.28
CA TRP A 39 -9.15 -8.57 9.33
C TRP A 39 -10.14 -8.97 8.22
N ARG A 40 -11.23 -8.21 8.05
CA ARG A 40 -12.21 -8.46 6.97
C ARG A 40 -11.59 -8.38 5.57
N ALA A 41 -10.74 -7.39 5.32
CA ALA A 41 -10.05 -7.25 4.05
C ALA A 41 -9.13 -8.46 3.75
N ARG A 42 -8.44 -8.94 4.80
CA ARG A 42 -7.48 -10.03 4.70
C ARG A 42 -8.17 -11.39 4.57
N PHE A 43 -9.06 -11.74 5.50
CA PHE A 43 -9.58 -13.10 5.67
C PHE A 43 -11.07 -13.25 5.36
N GLY A 44 -11.88 -12.18 5.36
CA GLY A 44 -13.35 -12.29 5.36
C GLY A 44 -13.95 -13.16 4.23
N VAL A 45 -13.52 -12.97 2.99
CA VAL A 45 -13.99 -13.81 1.85
C VAL A 45 -13.47 -15.25 1.94
N ALA A 46 -12.24 -15.43 2.43
CA ALA A 46 -11.66 -16.76 2.58
C ALA A 46 -12.35 -17.56 3.69
N GLU A 47 -12.71 -16.91 4.79
CA GLU A 47 -13.48 -17.48 5.90
C GLU A 47 -14.88 -17.92 5.47
N VAL A 48 -15.58 -17.08 4.72
CA VAL A 48 -16.90 -17.44 4.17
C VAL A 48 -16.78 -18.62 3.22
N SER A 49 -15.81 -18.58 2.31
CA SER A 49 -15.57 -19.68 1.35
C SER A 49 -15.20 -20.98 2.06
N GLY A 50 -14.30 -20.92 3.06
CA GLY A 50 -13.89 -22.06 3.87
C GLY A 50 -15.05 -22.65 4.66
N THR A 51 -15.83 -21.81 5.34
CA THR A 51 -16.98 -22.25 6.15
C THR A 51 -18.07 -22.91 5.30
N VAL A 52 -18.38 -22.35 4.12
CA VAL A 52 -19.35 -22.95 3.19
C VAL A 52 -18.86 -24.30 2.67
N ALA A 53 -17.57 -24.40 2.32
CA ALA A 53 -16.97 -25.66 1.89
C ALA A 53 -16.94 -26.69 3.03
N ALA A 54 -16.64 -26.27 4.27
CA ALA A 54 -16.66 -27.10 5.46
C ALA A 54 -18.05 -27.71 5.70
N ALA A 55 -19.10 -26.88 5.63
CA ALA A 55 -20.47 -27.32 5.80
C ALA A 55 -20.91 -28.32 4.72
N ALA A 56 -20.53 -28.09 3.46
CA ALA A 56 -20.78 -29.01 2.36
C ALA A 56 -20.04 -30.34 2.54
N GLY A 57 -18.77 -30.30 2.93
CA GLY A 57 -17.96 -31.48 3.23
C GLY A 57 -18.51 -32.29 4.41
N PHE A 58 -18.90 -31.60 5.49
CA PHE A 58 -19.54 -32.25 6.64
C PHE A 58 -20.85 -32.92 6.26
N ALA A 59 -21.70 -32.22 5.49
CA ALA A 59 -22.97 -32.74 5.02
C ALA A 59 -22.79 -34.01 4.19
N PHE A 60 -21.91 -33.95 3.19
CA PHE A 60 -21.64 -35.10 2.34
C PHE A 60 -21.07 -36.29 3.14
N GLY A 61 -20.05 -36.05 3.97
CA GLY A 61 -19.41 -37.10 4.74
C GLY A 61 -20.36 -37.74 5.77
N TYR A 62 -21.21 -36.95 6.41
CA TYR A 62 -22.17 -37.46 7.40
C TYR A 62 -23.32 -38.22 6.73
N LEU A 63 -23.90 -37.68 5.65
CA LEU A 63 -25.03 -38.30 4.95
C LEU A 63 -24.62 -39.55 4.16
N ALA A 64 -23.41 -39.59 3.63
CA ALA A 64 -22.92 -40.73 2.85
C ALA A 64 -22.35 -41.87 3.72
N ALA A 65 -21.61 -41.54 4.78
CA ALA A 65 -20.89 -42.54 5.57
C ALA A 65 -21.48 -42.81 6.96
N GLY A 66 -22.40 -41.97 7.45
CA GLY A 66 -22.98 -42.08 8.81
C GLY A 66 -21.97 -41.90 9.96
N SER A 67 -20.74 -41.50 9.65
CA SER A 67 -19.63 -41.38 10.61
C SER A 67 -19.28 -39.92 10.85
N LEU A 68 -19.31 -39.49 12.12
CA LEU A 68 -18.93 -38.14 12.54
C LEU A 68 -17.46 -37.83 12.26
N LEU A 69 -16.57 -38.83 12.36
CA LEU A 69 -15.16 -38.66 12.10
C LEU A 69 -14.87 -38.47 10.61
N ALA A 70 -15.56 -39.25 9.75
CA ALA A 70 -15.46 -39.09 8.30
C ALA A 70 -16.02 -37.73 7.85
N ALA A 71 -17.15 -37.32 8.44
CA ALA A 71 -17.73 -36.00 8.21
C ALA A 71 -16.80 -34.86 8.61
N ALA A 72 -16.20 -34.93 9.81
CA ALA A 72 -15.26 -33.92 10.30
C ALA A 72 -13.96 -33.86 9.50
N GLY A 73 -13.42 -35.01 9.08
CA GLY A 73 -12.25 -35.08 8.22
C GLY A 73 -12.50 -34.45 6.85
N LEU A 74 -13.65 -34.78 6.23
CA LEU A 74 -14.02 -34.21 4.93
C LEU A 74 -14.33 -32.71 5.04
N ALA A 75 -14.99 -32.28 6.11
CA ALA A 75 -15.22 -30.86 6.40
C ALA A 75 -13.90 -30.09 6.49
N THR A 76 -12.91 -30.63 7.21
CA THR A 76 -11.58 -30.01 7.36
C THR A 76 -10.86 -29.88 6.01
N LEU A 77 -10.92 -30.93 5.17
CA LEU A 77 -10.32 -30.91 3.84
C LEU A 77 -10.98 -29.87 2.93
N CYS A 78 -12.32 -29.86 2.88
CA CYS A 78 -13.07 -28.90 2.07
C CYS A 78 -12.85 -27.46 2.55
N GLU A 79 -12.79 -27.24 3.86
CA GLU A 79 -12.47 -25.94 4.45
C GLU A 79 -11.10 -25.45 4.00
N ALA A 80 -10.06 -26.29 4.10
CA ALA A 80 -8.72 -25.94 3.66
C ALA A 80 -8.69 -25.57 2.18
N ILE A 81 -9.37 -26.34 1.31
CA ILE A 81 -9.47 -26.03 -0.12
C ILE A 81 -10.17 -24.68 -0.34
N GLY A 82 -11.30 -24.44 0.31
CA GLY A 82 -12.07 -23.20 0.17
C GLY A 82 -11.32 -21.97 0.69
N PHE A 83 -10.69 -22.08 1.86
CA PHE A 83 -9.95 -21.01 2.50
C PHE A 83 -8.67 -20.68 1.72
N TYR A 84 -7.80 -21.68 1.50
CA TYR A 84 -6.53 -21.46 0.80
C TYR A 84 -6.70 -21.19 -0.68
N GLY A 85 -7.73 -21.73 -1.33
CA GLY A 85 -8.07 -21.37 -2.71
C GLY A 85 -8.38 -19.88 -2.85
N CYS A 86 -9.13 -19.30 -1.91
CA CYS A 86 -9.43 -17.87 -1.89
C CYS A 86 -8.17 -17.02 -1.62
N VAL A 87 -7.36 -17.41 -0.62
CA VAL A 87 -6.11 -16.70 -0.30
C VAL A 87 -5.14 -16.77 -1.48
N GLY A 88 -4.98 -17.95 -2.09
CA GLY A 88 -4.15 -18.18 -3.28
C GLY A 88 -4.60 -17.36 -4.49
N ALA A 89 -5.90 -17.24 -4.72
CA ALA A 89 -6.42 -16.40 -5.80
C ALA A 89 -6.14 -14.91 -5.57
N LYS A 90 -6.30 -14.43 -4.32
CA LYS A 90 -5.96 -13.04 -3.94
C LYS A 90 -4.47 -12.75 -4.11
N THR A 91 -3.60 -13.63 -3.61
CA THR A 91 -2.15 -13.46 -3.73
C THR A 91 -1.70 -13.55 -5.19
N ALA A 92 -2.28 -14.45 -5.99
CA ALA A 92 -2.03 -14.52 -7.43
C ALA A 92 -2.46 -13.23 -8.15
N ALA A 93 -3.60 -12.63 -7.81
CA ALA A 93 -4.06 -11.36 -8.38
C ALA A 93 -3.18 -10.16 -7.96
N ALA A 94 -2.63 -10.19 -6.75
CA ALA A 94 -1.66 -9.18 -6.29
C ALA A 94 -0.30 -9.35 -6.98
N ALA A 95 0.20 -10.58 -7.05
CA ALA A 95 1.43 -10.92 -7.76
C ALA A 95 1.33 -10.54 -9.24
N ARG A 96 0.21 -10.83 -9.92
CA ARG A 96 -0.02 -10.44 -11.32
C ARG A 96 0.13 -8.94 -11.56
N ARG A 97 -0.23 -8.10 -10.60
CA ARG A 97 -0.10 -6.64 -10.67
C ARG A 97 1.35 -6.20 -10.43
N ALA A 98 2.04 -6.82 -9.47
CA ALA A 98 3.42 -6.50 -9.13
C ALA A 98 4.44 -6.96 -10.20
N THR A 99 4.17 -8.09 -10.85
CA THR A 99 5.05 -8.71 -11.86
C THR A 99 4.59 -8.40 -13.28
N ALA A 100 3.86 -7.29 -13.51
CA ALA A 100 3.39 -6.91 -14.85
C ALA A 100 4.55 -6.75 -15.86
N HIS A 101 5.76 -6.51 -15.34
CA HIS A 101 7.00 -6.36 -16.10
C HIS A 101 7.72 -7.71 -16.44
N LEU A 102 7.25 -8.85 -15.92
CA LEU A 102 7.86 -10.17 -16.13
C LEU A 102 7.00 -11.03 -17.07
N SER A 103 7.63 -11.77 -18.00
CA SER A 103 6.95 -12.67 -18.94
C SER A 103 7.06 -14.15 -18.56
N GLY A 104 6.05 -14.94 -18.95
CA GLY A 104 6.08 -16.41 -18.94
C GLY A 104 6.21 -17.09 -17.57
N TRP A 105 7.00 -18.16 -17.51
CA TRP A 105 7.13 -19.06 -16.35
C TRP A 105 7.78 -18.40 -15.13
N ARG A 106 8.64 -17.39 -15.32
CA ARG A 106 9.29 -16.64 -14.23
C ARG A 106 8.27 -15.83 -13.40
N ARG A 107 7.21 -15.35 -14.05
CA ARG A 107 6.08 -14.68 -13.41
C ARG A 107 5.27 -15.63 -12.51
N MET A 108 4.99 -16.83 -13.00
CA MET A 108 4.28 -17.86 -12.23
C MET A 108 5.14 -18.36 -11.06
N GLY A 109 6.42 -18.65 -11.29
CA GLY A 109 7.35 -19.10 -10.24
C GLY A 109 7.51 -18.08 -9.11
N ALA A 110 7.69 -16.79 -9.44
CA ALA A 110 7.79 -15.74 -8.43
C ALA A 110 6.49 -15.55 -7.64
N GLY A 111 5.33 -15.56 -8.32
CA GLY A 111 4.02 -15.43 -7.66
C GLY A 111 3.71 -16.59 -6.70
N THR A 112 3.96 -17.83 -7.13
CA THR A 112 3.78 -19.03 -6.30
C THR A 112 4.75 -19.04 -5.13
N TRP A 113 6.02 -18.68 -5.34
CA TRP A 113 7.03 -18.63 -4.29
C TRP A 113 6.72 -17.59 -3.21
N HIS A 114 6.23 -16.40 -3.60
CA HIS A 114 5.79 -15.38 -2.65
C HIS A 114 4.60 -15.84 -1.81
N ALA A 115 3.60 -16.48 -2.44
CA ALA A 115 2.43 -17.02 -1.73
C ALA A 115 2.82 -18.11 -0.72
N VAL A 116 3.73 -19.00 -1.11
CA VAL A 116 4.21 -20.11 -0.27
C VAL A 116 5.04 -19.60 0.91
N LYS A 117 5.97 -18.66 0.70
CA LYS A 117 6.78 -18.10 1.78
C LYS A 117 5.96 -17.31 2.80
N GLU A 118 5.03 -16.48 2.35
CA GLU A 118 4.20 -15.68 3.27
C GLU A 118 3.30 -16.54 4.15
N GLN A 119 2.81 -17.68 3.64
CA GLN A 119 1.94 -18.59 4.38
C GLN A 119 2.71 -19.54 5.31
N LEU A 120 3.82 -20.12 4.86
CA LEU A 120 4.56 -21.11 5.64
C LEU A 120 5.39 -20.52 6.80
N ALA A 121 5.85 -19.27 6.67
CA ALA A 121 6.89 -18.74 7.56
C ALA A 121 6.46 -18.39 8.99
N SER A 122 5.16 -18.44 9.32
CA SER A 122 4.71 -18.03 10.67
C SER A 122 3.83 -19.05 11.42
N CYS A 123 3.16 -19.97 10.72
CA CYS A 123 2.15 -20.83 11.36
C CYS A 123 2.15 -22.30 10.92
N ALA A 124 3.13 -22.78 10.13
CA ALA A 124 3.08 -24.15 9.57
C ALA A 124 2.88 -25.26 10.63
N ALA A 125 3.51 -25.14 11.80
CA ALA A 125 3.34 -26.12 12.88
C ALA A 125 1.95 -26.04 13.54
N ALA A 126 1.43 -24.83 13.75
CA ALA A 126 0.04 -24.67 14.19
C ALA A 126 -0.88 -25.28 13.14
N GLU A 127 -0.67 -25.00 11.85
CA GLU A 127 -1.53 -25.41 10.72
C GLU A 127 -1.70 -26.91 10.65
N VAL A 128 -0.58 -27.62 10.74
CA VAL A 128 -0.57 -29.09 10.78
C VAL A 128 -1.33 -29.59 12.01
N LEU A 129 -1.14 -28.96 13.18
CA LEU A 129 -1.84 -29.34 14.40
C LEU A 129 -3.36 -29.10 14.29
N ASP A 130 -3.78 -27.98 13.68
CA ASP A 130 -5.18 -27.66 13.50
C ASP A 130 -5.87 -28.57 12.50
N PHE A 131 -5.25 -28.76 11.34
CA PHE A 131 -5.78 -29.56 10.24
C PHE A 131 -5.97 -31.03 10.63
N PHE A 132 -5.02 -31.61 11.37
CA PHE A 132 -5.09 -33.04 11.70
C PHE A 132 -5.76 -33.35 13.04
N LEU A 133 -5.70 -32.44 14.03
CA LEU A 133 -6.08 -32.76 15.39
C LEU A 133 -7.17 -31.84 15.95
N ILE A 134 -6.93 -30.52 16.00
CA ILE A 134 -7.82 -29.60 16.70
C ILE A 134 -9.16 -29.48 15.97
N ARG A 135 -9.15 -29.17 14.68
CA ARG A 135 -10.36 -28.93 13.89
C ARG A 135 -11.25 -30.17 13.76
N PRO A 136 -10.78 -31.32 13.26
CA PRO A 136 -11.62 -32.51 13.17
C PRO A 136 -12.06 -33.02 14.55
N GLY A 137 -11.19 -32.90 15.57
CA GLY A 137 -11.52 -33.27 16.95
C GLY A 137 -12.63 -32.41 17.55
N CYS A 138 -12.56 -31.08 17.40
CA CYS A 138 -13.58 -30.16 17.89
C CYS A 138 -14.91 -30.37 17.17
N MET A 139 -14.91 -30.52 15.84
CA MET A 139 -16.15 -30.73 15.05
C MET A 139 -16.80 -32.08 15.38
N ALA A 140 -16.03 -33.18 15.40
CA ALA A 140 -16.56 -34.50 15.72
C ALA A 140 -17.01 -34.62 17.19
N GLY A 141 -16.20 -34.10 18.12
CA GLY A 141 -16.48 -34.15 19.56
C GLY A 141 -17.70 -33.33 19.95
N ALA A 142 -17.82 -32.09 19.44
CA ALA A 142 -19.00 -31.26 19.71
C ALA A 142 -20.28 -31.84 19.06
N ALA A 143 -20.19 -32.37 17.84
CA ALA A 143 -21.30 -33.07 17.19
C ALA A 143 -21.73 -34.35 17.95
N TRP A 144 -20.77 -35.08 18.54
CA TRP A 144 -21.06 -36.26 19.36
C TRP A 144 -21.77 -35.88 20.68
N LEU A 145 -21.27 -34.87 21.38
CA LEU A 145 -21.85 -34.39 22.65
C LEU A 145 -23.27 -33.83 22.45
N ALA A 146 -23.50 -33.12 21.35
CA ALA A 146 -24.79 -32.50 21.08
C ALA A 146 -25.81 -33.48 20.46
N ARG A 147 -25.41 -34.70 20.10
CA ARG A 147 -26.28 -35.72 19.46
C ARG A 147 -27.65 -35.96 20.12
N PRO A 148 -27.81 -35.88 21.47
CA PRO A 148 -29.12 -36.06 22.11
C PRO A 148 -30.13 -34.95 21.81
N LEU A 149 -29.69 -33.78 21.33
CA LEU A 149 -30.54 -32.63 21.03
C LEU A 149 -31.14 -32.74 19.62
N PRO A 150 -32.36 -32.22 19.38
CA PRO A 150 -32.92 -32.13 18.04
C PRO A 150 -32.04 -31.25 17.15
N GLY A 151 -31.54 -31.80 16.04
CA GLY A 151 -30.56 -31.13 15.17
C GLY A 151 -29.16 -30.98 15.77
N GLY A 152 -28.90 -31.65 16.90
CA GLY A 152 -27.72 -31.46 17.72
C GLY A 152 -26.39 -31.77 17.02
N ILE A 153 -26.37 -32.69 16.05
CA ILE A 153 -25.17 -32.97 15.24
C ILE A 153 -24.71 -31.73 14.46
N TRP A 154 -25.66 -30.99 13.86
CA TRP A 154 -25.35 -29.78 13.09
C TRP A 154 -25.00 -28.59 13.99
N LEU A 155 -25.69 -28.47 15.12
CA LEU A 155 -25.35 -27.48 16.15
C LEU A 155 -23.94 -27.74 16.70
N GLY A 156 -23.62 -29.00 16.98
CA GLY A 156 -22.31 -29.42 17.45
C GLY A 156 -21.21 -29.22 16.42
N PHE A 157 -21.47 -29.48 15.13
CA PHE A 157 -20.54 -29.11 14.06
C PHE A 157 -20.24 -27.61 14.05
N ALA A 158 -21.27 -26.77 14.08
CA ALA A 158 -21.10 -25.31 14.05
C ALA A 158 -20.31 -24.80 15.26
N VAL A 159 -20.64 -25.29 16.46
CA VAL A 159 -19.91 -24.97 17.70
C VAL A 159 -18.46 -25.47 17.63
N GLY A 160 -18.25 -26.70 17.20
CA GLY A 160 -16.91 -27.29 17.06
C GLY A 160 -16.03 -26.51 16.08
N LYS A 161 -16.59 -26.03 14.97
CA LYS A 161 -15.89 -25.15 14.02
C LYS A 161 -15.47 -23.84 14.65
N VAL A 162 -16.38 -23.16 15.36
CA VAL A 162 -16.06 -21.90 16.07
C VAL A 162 -14.97 -22.12 17.12
N VAL A 163 -15.02 -23.21 17.88
CA VAL A 163 -13.99 -23.55 18.88
C VAL A 163 -12.63 -23.79 18.22
N ALA A 164 -12.60 -24.51 17.08
CA ALA A 164 -11.38 -24.74 16.32
C ALA A 164 -10.79 -23.42 15.80
N ASP A 165 -11.60 -22.53 15.23
CA ASP A 165 -11.14 -21.21 14.78
C ASP A 165 -10.58 -20.37 15.93
N VAL A 166 -11.24 -20.36 17.10
CA VAL A 166 -10.75 -19.63 18.28
C VAL A 166 -9.41 -20.19 18.75
N ALA A 167 -9.26 -21.51 18.78
CA ALA A 167 -8.00 -22.17 19.13
C ALA A 167 -6.89 -21.80 18.12
N TRP A 168 -7.20 -21.87 16.83
CA TRP A 168 -6.32 -21.47 15.73
C TRP A 168 -5.81 -20.04 15.88
N TYR A 169 -6.73 -19.07 15.95
CA TYR A 169 -6.39 -17.66 16.09
C TYR A 169 -5.67 -17.35 17.41
N GLY A 170 -5.98 -18.10 18.47
CA GLY A 170 -5.29 -18.03 19.75
C GLY A 170 -3.81 -18.41 19.64
N MET A 171 -3.51 -19.51 18.95
CA MET A 171 -2.13 -19.96 18.69
C MET A 171 -1.38 -19.00 17.79
N GLU A 172 -2.00 -18.52 16.70
CA GLU A 172 -1.41 -17.51 15.82
C GLU A 172 -1.06 -16.23 16.61
N ALA A 173 -1.99 -15.75 17.42
CA ALA A 173 -1.78 -14.56 18.24
C ALA A 173 -0.67 -14.77 19.28
N ALA A 174 -0.56 -15.96 19.87
CA ALA A 174 0.51 -16.32 20.80
C ALA A 174 1.88 -16.36 20.11
N ALA A 175 1.97 -16.96 18.92
CA ALA A 175 3.19 -16.99 18.10
C ALA A 175 3.66 -15.57 17.75
N ARG A 176 2.74 -14.70 17.32
CA ARG A 176 3.02 -13.28 17.02
C ARG A 176 3.50 -12.52 18.27
N ARG A 177 2.88 -12.74 19.43
CA ARG A 177 3.35 -12.18 20.71
C ARG A 177 4.72 -12.72 21.13
N GLY A 178 5.04 -13.97 20.80
CA GLY A 178 6.38 -14.55 20.99
C GLY A 178 7.43 -13.79 20.20
N VAL A 179 7.19 -13.58 18.90
CA VAL A 179 8.08 -12.80 18.02
C VAL A 179 8.25 -11.36 18.54
N ALA A 180 7.16 -10.68 18.91
CA ALA A 180 7.21 -9.33 19.46
C ALA A 180 8.06 -9.24 20.75
N ARG A 181 7.98 -10.25 21.63
CA ARG A 181 8.81 -10.33 22.83
C ARG A 181 10.28 -10.61 22.50
N SER A 182 10.57 -11.49 21.54
CA SER A 182 11.93 -11.77 21.08
C SER A 182 12.60 -10.55 20.44
N LEU A 183 11.83 -9.72 19.73
CA LEU A 183 12.27 -8.43 19.20
C LEU A 183 12.60 -7.43 20.32
N ALA A 184 11.77 -7.37 21.36
CA ALA A 184 12.03 -6.53 22.54
C ALA A 184 13.28 -7.00 23.32
N ALA A 185 13.54 -8.30 23.34
CA ALA A 185 14.70 -8.92 24.00
C ALA A 185 16.00 -8.93 23.15
N GLY A 186 15.98 -8.35 21.94
CA GLY A 186 17.18 -8.22 21.09
C GLY A 186 17.68 -9.54 20.46
N ARG A 187 16.88 -10.61 20.48
CA ARG A 187 17.20 -11.90 19.85
C ARG A 187 16.10 -12.30 18.88
N PRO A 188 16.03 -11.68 17.68
CA PRO A 188 15.01 -12.02 16.72
C PRO A 188 15.22 -13.46 16.22
N ALA A 189 14.18 -14.29 16.32
CA ALA A 189 14.19 -15.68 15.82
C ALA A 189 14.17 -15.76 14.27
N THR A 190 13.90 -14.64 13.60
CA THR A 190 13.84 -14.48 12.14
C THR A 190 14.49 -13.15 11.73
N SER A 191 14.93 -13.01 10.49
CA SER A 191 15.50 -11.74 10.00
C SER A 191 14.48 -10.60 10.15
N CYS A 192 14.86 -9.54 10.87
CA CYS A 192 14.02 -8.34 11.06
C CYS A 192 14.80 -7.06 10.76
N LEU A 193 14.10 -6.05 10.25
CA LEU A 193 14.62 -4.68 10.13
C LEU A 193 14.23 -3.88 11.38
N ARG A 194 15.22 -3.39 12.13
CA ARG A 194 15.00 -2.41 13.20
C ARG A 194 15.26 -1.02 12.63
N LEU A 195 14.23 -0.19 12.57
CA LEU A 195 14.32 1.18 12.06
C LEU A 195 14.30 2.17 13.23
N GLU A 196 15.40 2.86 13.45
CA GLU A 196 15.53 3.89 14.48
C GLU A 196 15.30 5.28 13.88
N VAL A 197 14.03 5.70 13.83
CA VAL A 197 13.64 6.98 13.22
C VAL A 197 14.27 8.16 13.95
N ALA A 198 14.36 8.12 15.29
CA ALA A 198 14.99 9.17 16.08
C ALA A 198 16.43 9.43 15.64
N ARG A 199 17.23 8.37 15.46
CA ARG A 199 18.62 8.50 15.00
C ARG A 199 18.74 9.12 13.61
N ALA A 200 17.80 8.83 12.72
CA ALA A 200 17.75 9.46 11.39
C ALA A 200 17.41 10.95 11.48
N VAL A 201 16.49 11.33 12.37
CA VAL A 201 16.12 12.73 12.65
C VAL A 201 17.31 13.49 13.27
N ASP A 202 18.01 12.89 14.23
CA ASP A 202 19.20 13.49 14.86
C ASP A 202 20.31 13.71 13.83
N SER A 203 20.52 12.72 12.95
CA SER A 203 21.52 12.81 11.87
C SER A 203 21.17 13.90 10.87
N PHE A 204 19.89 14.06 10.53
CA PHE A 204 19.40 15.16 9.71
C PHE A 204 19.63 16.51 10.40
N GLY A 205 19.32 16.62 11.69
CA GLY A 205 19.54 17.84 12.48
C GLY A 205 21.01 18.25 12.49
N ALA A 206 21.92 17.30 12.70
CA ALA A 206 23.36 17.54 12.64
C ALA A 206 23.83 18.00 11.23
N LEU A 207 23.29 17.40 10.17
CA LEU A 207 23.58 17.79 8.79
C LEU A 207 23.09 19.22 8.50
N ALA A 208 21.85 19.53 8.88
CA ALA A 208 21.26 20.84 8.68
C ALA A 208 22.01 21.93 9.47
N ALA A 209 22.48 21.62 10.68
CA ALA A 209 23.30 22.53 11.48
C ALA A 209 24.68 22.77 10.87
N ALA A 210 25.29 21.75 10.24
CA ALA A 210 26.59 21.87 9.59
C ALA A 210 26.54 22.69 8.29
N PHE A 211 25.38 22.75 7.61
CA PHE A 211 25.17 23.45 6.35
C PHE A 211 23.93 24.35 6.39
N PRO A 212 23.94 25.46 7.14
CA PRO A 212 22.75 26.28 7.39
C PRO A 212 22.17 26.94 6.13
N GLU A 213 23.00 27.16 5.11
CA GLU A 213 22.60 27.74 3.82
C GLU A 213 22.04 26.70 2.84
N VAL A 214 22.13 25.40 3.16
CA VAL A 214 21.73 24.32 2.26
C VAL A 214 20.43 23.68 2.73
N THR A 215 19.41 23.71 1.87
CA THR A 215 18.18 22.97 2.12
C THR A 215 18.34 21.50 1.70
N ALA A 216 18.50 20.61 2.68
CA ALA A 216 18.58 19.18 2.43
C ALA A 216 17.24 18.60 1.94
N HIS A 217 17.31 17.82 0.85
CA HIS A 217 16.20 17.04 0.31
C HIS A 217 16.50 15.55 0.47
N TYR A 218 15.69 14.84 1.25
CA TYR A 218 15.83 13.40 1.43
C TYR A 218 15.39 12.63 0.19
N ALA A 219 16.26 11.74 -0.29
CA ALA A 219 15.98 10.85 -1.41
C ALA A 219 15.05 9.71 -0.99
N VAL A 220 13.76 9.80 -1.33
CA VAL A 220 12.73 8.84 -0.88
C VAL A 220 13.02 7.40 -1.32
N LYS A 221 13.66 7.21 -2.48
CA LYS A 221 14.12 5.90 -2.98
C LYS A 221 15.01 5.14 -2.00
N ALA A 222 15.73 5.84 -1.11
CA ALA A 222 16.64 5.20 -0.15
C ALA A 222 15.86 4.39 0.89
N ASN A 223 14.79 4.96 1.44
CA ASN A 223 13.88 4.26 2.33
C ASN A 223 12.52 4.99 2.41
N PRO A 224 11.47 4.51 1.71
CA PRO A 224 10.16 5.17 1.68
C PRO A 224 9.28 4.83 2.90
N HIS A 225 9.86 4.35 4.00
CA HIS A 225 9.09 3.92 5.17
C HIS A 225 8.27 5.09 5.77
N PRO A 226 6.93 4.96 5.94
CA PRO A 226 6.07 6.08 6.32
C PRO A 226 6.48 6.79 7.61
N GLN A 227 6.93 6.04 8.62
CA GLN A 227 7.38 6.63 9.90
C GLN A 227 8.68 7.44 9.75
N LEU A 228 9.57 7.03 8.83
CA LEU A 228 10.81 7.77 8.57
C LEU A 228 10.49 9.07 7.84
N LEU A 229 9.65 9.02 6.81
CA LEU A 229 9.23 10.20 6.05
C LEU A 229 8.51 11.21 6.96
N ALA A 230 7.59 10.74 7.81
CA ALA A 230 6.89 11.60 8.77
C ALA A 230 7.85 12.22 9.80
N GLY A 231 8.79 11.44 10.34
CA GLY A 231 9.79 11.93 11.29
C GLY A 231 10.71 12.99 10.68
N LEU A 232 11.24 12.73 9.48
CA LEU A 232 12.07 13.69 8.75
C LEU A 232 11.29 14.96 8.37
N HIS A 233 10.04 14.81 7.93
CA HIS A 233 9.19 15.96 7.61
C HIS A 233 8.94 16.84 8.85
N ALA A 234 8.61 16.24 9.99
CA ALA A 234 8.42 16.96 11.25
C ALA A 234 9.69 17.68 11.72
N ALA A 235 10.87 17.15 11.37
CA ALA A 235 12.16 17.79 11.63
C ALA A 235 12.49 18.94 10.66
N GLY A 236 11.67 19.19 9.63
CA GLY A 236 11.88 20.25 8.63
C GLY A 236 12.62 19.79 7.36
N CYS A 237 12.83 18.48 7.17
CA CYS A 237 13.44 17.95 5.96
C CYS A 237 12.50 18.12 4.75
N ARG A 238 13.08 18.45 3.58
CA ARG A 238 12.39 18.41 2.28
C ARG A 238 12.64 17.08 1.59
N PHE A 239 11.98 16.84 0.46
CA PHE A 239 12.04 15.54 -0.21
C PHE A 239 12.31 15.67 -1.71
N GLU A 240 13.17 14.79 -2.21
CA GLU A 240 13.29 14.51 -3.63
C GLU A 240 12.69 13.14 -3.95
N VAL A 241 12.03 13.06 -5.09
CA VAL A 241 11.28 11.87 -5.54
C VAL A 241 11.63 11.52 -6.97
N ALA A 242 11.56 10.23 -7.26
CA ALA A 242 11.86 9.64 -8.55
C ALA A 242 10.63 9.06 -9.26
N SER A 243 9.47 8.98 -8.59
CA SER A 243 8.24 8.42 -9.20
C SER A 243 6.97 9.01 -8.59
N TRP A 244 5.84 8.84 -9.29
CA TRP A 244 4.53 9.21 -8.76
C TRP A 244 4.17 8.44 -7.46
N ALA A 245 4.65 7.21 -7.30
CA ALA A 245 4.46 6.46 -6.07
C ALA A 245 5.13 7.13 -4.86
N GLU A 246 6.32 7.68 -5.06
CA GLU A 246 7.06 8.41 -4.03
C GLU A 246 6.44 9.77 -3.72
N VAL A 247 5.92 10.49 -4.72
CA VAL A 247 5.12 11.72 -4.51
C VAL A 247 3.95 11.42 -3.57
N ARG A 248 3.20 10.35 -3.83
CA ARG A 248 2.09 9.94 -2.95
C ARG A 248 2.57 9.54 -1.55
N ALA A 249 3.75 8.94 -1.44
CA ALA A 249 4.29 8.54 -0.14
C ALA A 249 4.60 9.76 0.74
N VAL A 250 5.23 10.80 0.18
CA VAL A 250 5.53 12.03 0.94
C VAL A 250 4.28 12.86 1.21
N MET A 251 3.30 12.89 0.30
CA MET A 251 2.00 13.52 0.55
C MET A 251 1.26 12.88 1.74
N LYS A 252 1.30 11.56 1.86
CA LYS A 252 0.74 10.85 3.02
C LYS A 252 1.44 11.18 4.33
N ALA A 253 2.70 11.62 4.27
CA ALA A 253 3.45 12.10 5.43
C ALA A 253 3.16 13.57 5.78
N GLY A 254 2.27 14.26 5.04
CA GLY A 254 1.90 15.66 5.29
C GLY A 254 2.74 16.68 4.52
N VAL A 255 3.65 16.24 3.67
CA VAL A 255 4.54 17.12 2.90
C VAL A 255 3.75 17.91 1.86
N ASP A 256 3.92 19.23 1.84
CA ASP A 256 3.40 20.08 0.76
C ASP A 256 4.10 19.72 -0.57
N PRO A 257 3.37 19.24 -1.59
CA PRO A 257 3.91 18.89 -2.91
C PRO A 257 4.67 20.02 -3.59
N SER A 258 4.37 21.28 -3.26
CA SER A 258 5.10 22.43 -3.79
C SER A 258 6.58 22.44 -3.36
N THR A 259 6.89 21.78 -2.24
CA THR A 259 8.25 21.67 -1.69
C THR A 259 9.06 20.50 -2.26
N VAL A 260 8.43 19.63 -3.04
CA VAL A 260 9.02 18.39 -3.57
C VAL A 260 9.79 18.63 -4.87
N LEU A 261 10.93 17.95 -5.03
CA LEU A 261 11.71 17.92 -6.26
C LEU A 261 11.49 16.58 -6.99
N PHE A 262 10.95 16.61 -8.21
CA PHE A 262 10.83 15.39 -9.03
C PHE A 262 12.08 15.25 -9.91
N ILE A 263 13.07 14.51 -9.41
CA ILE A 263 14.43 14.49 -9.92
C ILE A 263 14.74 13.41 -10.97
N HIS A 264 13.84 12.45 -11.21
CA HIS A 264 14.11 11.38 -12.17
C HIS A 264 14.32 11.95 -13.58
N PRO A 265 15.41 11.62 -14.30
CA PRO A 265 15.71 12.27 -15.59
C PRO A 265 14.68 11.95 -16.67
N VAL A 266 14.14 10.72 -16.70
CA VAL A 266 13.18 10.27 -17.73
C VAL A 266 11.85 9.88 -17.08
N LYS A 267 10.85 10.77 -17.12
CA LYS A 267 9.55 10.56 -16.47
C LYS A 267 8.50 10.09 -17.48
N LEU A 268 7.52 9.35 -16.98
CA LEU A 268 6.32 9.03 -17.76
C LEU A 268 5.45 10.30 -17.88
N PRO A 269 4.86 10.58 -19.05
CA PRO A 269 3.90 11.68 -19.21
C PRO A 269 2.78 11.71 -18.17
N ALA A 270 2.21 10.54 -17.87
CA ALA A 270 1.17 10.39 -16.86
C ALA A 270 1.66 10.77 -15.45
N ASP A 271 2.91 10.44 -15.10
CA ASP A 271 3.49 10.77 -13.81
C ASP A 271 3.75 12.28 -13.68
N ILE A 272 4.19 12.92 -14.76
CA ILE A 272 4.35 14.38 -14.81
C ILE A 272 2.99 15.07 -14.59
N ALA A 273 1.95 14.66 -15.33
CA ALA A 273 0.61 15.24 -15.23
C ALA A 273 0.02 15.04 -13.82
N CYS A 274 0.14 13.82 -13.27
CA CYS A 274 -0.31 13.53 -11.91
C CYS A 274 0.43 14.35 -10.85
N ALA A 275 1.76 14.40 -10.91
CA ALA A 275 2.58 15.18 -9.99
C ALA A 275 2.23 16.67 -10.08
N ARG A 276 2.04 17.20 -11.29
CA ARG A 276 1.63 18.60 -11.49
C ARG A 276 0.26 18.88 -10.87
N LYS A 277 -0.71 18.01 -11.12
CA LYS A 277 -2.07 18.12 -10.55
C LYS A 277 -2.05 18.08 -9.01
N ALA A 278 -1.11 17.32 -8.43
CA ALA A 278 -0.90 17.27 -7.00
C ALA A 278 -0.20 18.51 -6.41
N GLY A 279 0.35 19.40 -7.26
CA GLY A 279 1.00 20.64 -6.82
C GLY A 279 2.53 20.66 -6.97
N VAL A 280 3.14 19.58 -7.48
CA VAL A 280 4.58 19.57 -7.79
C VAL A 280 4.85 20.52 -8.97
N TRP A 281 5.90 21.33 -8.85
CA TRP A 281 6.27 22.31 -9.88
C TRP A 281 7.77 22.33 -10.21
N ARG A 282 8.60 21.57 -9.50
CA ARG A 282 10.04 21.43 -9.77
C ARG A 282 10.34 20.06 -10.33
N PHE A 283 10.83 20.02 -11.57
CA PHE A 283 11.17 18.81 -12.29
C PHE A 283 12.62 18.89 -12.77
N ALA A 284 13.40 17.82 -12.65
CA ALA A 284 14.70 17.73 -13.31
C ALA A 284 14.52 17.26 -14.76
N ALA A 285 15.38 17.69 -15.69
CA ALA A 285 15.38 17.22 -17.07
C ALA A 285 16.80 17.29 -17.63
N ASP A 286 17.33 16.21 -18.17
CA ASP A 286 18.70 16.14 -18.71
C ASP A 286 18.74 16.19 -20.25
N SER A 287 17.58 16.22 -20.90
CA SER A 287 17.42 16.21 -22.35
C SER A 287 16.32 17.16 -22.81
N GLU A 288 16.43 17.63 -24.06
CA GLU A 288 15.43 18.50 -24.68
C GLU A 288 14.07 17.80 -24.81
N THR A 289 14.06 16.52 -25.17
CA THR A 289 12.84 15.70 -25.23
C THR A 289 12.13 15.61 -23.87
N GLU A 290 12.87 15.55 -22.77
CA GLU A 290 12.26 15.56 -21.44
C GLU A 290 11.70 16.95 -21.08
N LEU A 291 12.40 18.03 -21.46
CA LEU A 291 11.88 19.39 -21.29
C LEU A 291 10.57 19.60 -22.06
N GLU A 292 10.48 19.15 -23.31
CA GLU A 292 9.27 19.20 -24.13
C GLU A 292 8.12 18.41 -23.49
N LYS A 293 8.43 17.24 -22.95
CA LYS A 293 7.46 16.42 -22.21
C LYS A 293 6.96 17.16 -20.98
N ILE A 294 7.84 17.72 -20.15
CA ILE A 294 7.42 18.49 -18.97
C ILE A 294 6.59 19.72 -19.37
N ALA A 295 6.99 20.43 -20.42
CA ALA A 295 6.22 21.58 -20.93
C ALA A 295 4.81 21.20 -21.39
N SER A 296 4.66 20.01 -21.98
CA SER A 296 3.37 19.50 -22.47
C SER A 296 2.44 19.02 -21.35
N TYR A 297 2.98 18.33 -20.34
CA TYR A 297 2.19 17.66 -19.30
C TYR A 297 2.15 18.40 -17.96
N ALA A 298 3.02 19.39 -17.75
CA ALA A 298 3.06 20.23 -16.55
C ALA A 298 3.14 21.74 -16.86
N PRO A 299 2.24 22.31 -17.68
CA PRO A 299 2.27 23.72 -18.00
C PRO A 299 2.04 24.61 -16.75
N GLY A 300 2.72 25.76 -16.71
CA GLY A 300 2.45 26.81 -15.73
C GLY A 300 3.62 27.74 -15.46
N PRO A 301 3.36 28.98 -14.99
CA PRO A 301 4.38 30.02 -14.78
C PRO A 301 5.40 29.68 -13.69
N ARG A 302 5.12 28.66 -12.87
CA ARG A 302 5.99 28.18 -11.80
C ARG A 302 6.69 26.86 -12.14
N CYS A 303 6.56 26.31 -13.35
CA CYS A 303 7.27 25.08 -13.67
C CYS A 303 8.75 25.40 -13.91
N CYS A 304 9.61 24.92 -13.00
CA CYS A 304 11.06 25.11 -13.12
C CYS A 304 11.70 23.78 -13.50
N CYS A 305 12.48 23.79 -14.59
CA CYS A 305 13.25 22.65 -15.04
C CYS A 305 14.75 22.92 -14.88
N ALA A 306 15.49 21.97 -14.30
CA ALA A 306 16.95 22.05 -14.18
C ALA A 306 17.64 21.04 -15.10
N SER A 307 18.62 21.50 -15.89
CA SER A 307 19.53 20.63 -16.66
C SER A 307 20.67 20.14 -15.78
N THR A 308 20.94 18.83 -15.82
CA THR A 308 22.06 18.18 -15.10
C THR A 308 23.34 18.09 -15.94
N SER A 309 23.32 18.52 -17.21
CA SER A 309 24.50 18.53 -18.09
C SER A 309 25.08 19.95 -18.25
N GLY A 310 26.30 20.16 -17.71
CA GLY A 310 27.12 21.38 -17.89
C GLY A 310 27.42 22.16 -16.60
N PRO A 311 28.43 23.07 -16.58
CA PRO A 311 28.99 23.69 -15.35
C PRO A 311 28.06 24.66 -14.59
N ALA A 312 26.80 24.77 -14.98
CA ALA A 312 25.80 25.55 -14.28
C ALA A 312 24.45 24.86 -14.46
N ALA A 313 24.00 24.16 -13.43
CA ALA A 313 22.62 23.72 -13.31
C ALA A 313 21.72 24.96 -13.31
N ARG A 314 21.21 25.34 -14.49
CA ARG A 314 20.33 26.50 -14.65
C ARG A 314 18.88 26.06 -14.51
N TRP A 315 18.14 26.73 -13.64
CA TRP A 315 16.69 26.63 -13.56
C TRP A 315 16.08 27.47 -14.67
N ALA A 316 15.51 26.82 -15.69
CA ALA A 316 14.77 27.50 -16.74
C ALA A 316 13.27 27.48 -16.43
N THR A 317 12.67 28.65 -16.27
CA THR A 317 11.22 28.84 -16.45
C THR A 317 10.96 29.05 -17.94
N ARG A 318 10.62 27.99 -18.69
CA ARG A 318 10.01 28.18 -20.02
C ARG A 318 8.54 28.51 -19.80
N ALA A 319 8.24 29.82 -19.70
CA ALA A 319 6.90 30.31 -19.90
C ALA A 319 6.50 30.04 -21.36
N SER A 320 5.25 29.65 -21.55
CA SER A 320 4.63 29.37 -22.84
C SER A 320 4.92 30.47 -23.87
N SER A 321 5.65 30.14 -24.93
CA SER A 321 5.52 30.80 -26.22
C SER A 321 5.68 29.76 -27.32
N ALA A 322 4.64 28.97 -27.53
CA ALA A 322 4.42 28.33 -28.83
C ALA A 322 3.98 29.42 -29.83
N SER A 323 4.92 30.27 -30.23
CA SER A 323 4.91 31.02 -31.49
C SER A 323 6.19 31.84 -31.65
N SER A 324 6.79 31.72 -32.82
CA SER A 324 7.94 32.46 -33.38
C SER A 324 9.36 32.06 -32.92
N GLN A 325 10.05 31.39 -33.84
CA GLN A 325 11.46 31.63 -34.06
C GLN A 325 11.69 33.14 -34.24
N ALA A 326 12.43 33.79 -33.33
CA ALA A 326 13.34 34.91 -33.62
C ALA A 326 13.97 35.48 -32.33
N ARG A 327 15.27 35.80 -32.45
CA ARG A 327 16.11 36.63 -31.54
C ARG A 327 16.64 35.96 -30.27
N GLN A 328 17.81 35.34 -30.44
CA GLN A 328 18.95 35.62 -29.56
C GLN A 328 19.27 37.12 -29.65
N SER A 329 18.95 37.91 -28.61
CA SER A 329 19.64 39.16 -28.26
C SER A 329 18.98 39.79 -27.04
N SER A 330 19.81 40.32 -26.13
CA SER A 330 19.51 41.08 -24.91
C SER A 330 18.94 40.32 -23.70
N LEU A 331 19.84 39.93 -22.79
CA LEU A 331 19.54 39.62 -21.40
C LEU A 331 19.63 40.91 -20.58
N PRO A 332 18.60 41.32 -19.81
CA PRO A 332 18.78 42.16 -18.63
C PRO A 332 19.14 41.27 -17.42
N GLY A 333 20.01 41.78 -16.56
CA GLY A 333 20.54 41.08 -15.38
C GLY A 333 19.48 40.58 -14.40
N TRP A 334 19.75 39.42 -13.80
CA TRP A 334 18.90 38.80 -12.79
C TRP A 334 19.11 39.44 -11.41
N PRO A 335 18.05 39.72 -10.64
CA PRO A 335 18.18 40.18 -9.26
C PRO A 335 18.58 39.03 -8.31
N ALA A 336 19.61 39.27 -7.50
CA ALA A 336 20.27 38.33 -6.60
C ALA A 336 19.53 38.10 -5.26
N HIS A 337 18.30 37.58 -5.30
CA HIS A 337 17.57 37.22 -4.07
C HIS A 337 16.95 35.81 -4.15
N TRP A 338 17.74 34.82 -4.50
CA TRP A 338 17.37 33.40 -4.36
C TRP A 338 18.59 32.58 -3.94
N ALA A 339 19.20 33.00 -2.83
CA ALA A 339 20.06 32.17 -1.99
C ALA A 339 19.21 31.68 -0.81
#